data_AF-G5C2S0-F1
#
_entry.id   AF-G5C2S0-F1
#
_cell.length_a   1.000
_cell.length_b   1.000
_cell.length_c   1.000
_cell.angle_alpha   90.00
_cell.angle_beta   90.00
_cell.angle_gamma   90.00
#
_symmetry.space_group_name_H-M   'P 1'
#
loop_
_entity.id
_entity.type
_entity.pdbx_description
1 polymer ?
#
loop_
_entity_poly.entity_id
_entity_poly.type
_entity_poly.pdbx_seq_one_letter_code
_entity_poly.pdbx_strand_id
1 'polypeptide(L)'
;MSSANIMSELLLQNNEIIFKNGDDLRQDMLTLQIIHIMENIWQNQGLDLRMLPYGCLSIGDCVGRIEVVRDSHTIMQIQCKGGLKGALQFSSHTLHQWLKGKNKGEIDDAAIDLFTHSCAGYCTATFILGIGDRHNSNVMVKMMDDYFI
;
A
#
# COMPACT_ATOMS: atom_id res chain seq x y z
N MET A 1 -14.64 12.15 34.36
CA MET A 1 -15.02 11.27 33.24
C MET A 1 -14.72 12.07 31.97
N SER A 2 -13.63 11.83 31.24
CA SER A 2 -13.25 10.59 30.57
C SER A 2 -11.81 10.22 30.92
N SER A 3 -11.63 9.01 31.44
CA SER A 3 -10.34 8.34 31.46
C SER A 3 -9.90 8.15 30.02
N ALA A 4 -8.95 8.95 29.54
CA ALA A 4 -8.14 8.54 28.40
C ALA A 4 -7.61 7.14 28.75
N ASN A 5 -8.00 6.16 27.95
CA ASN A 5 -7.77 4.76 28.26
C ASN A 5 -6.24 4.55 28.27
N ILE A 6 -5.66 4.14 29.39
CA ILE A 6 -4.22 3.87 29.52
C ILE A 6 -3.75 2.86 28.45
N MET A 7 -4.66 2.00 27.96
CA MET A 7 -4.41 1.10 26.83
C MET A 7 -4.23 1.83 25.49
N SER A 8 -4.86 2.99 25.30
CA SER A 8 -4.65 3.80 24.10
C SER A 8 -3.24 4.40 24.08
N GLU A 9 -2.74 4.90 25.20
CA GLU A 9 -1.37 5.44 25.31
C GLU A 9 -0.28 4.36 25.20
N LEU A 10 -0.54 3.13 25.66
CA LEU A 10 0.39 1.98 25.54
C LEU A 10 0.43 1.35 24.15
N LEU A 11 -0.58 1.58 23.30
CA LEU A 11 -0.70 0.98 21.96
C LEU A 11 -0.46 1.96 20.81
N LEU A 12 -0.28 3.26 21.09
CA LEU A 12 -0.06 4.27 20.05
C LEU A 12 1.36 4.17 19.49
N GLN A 13 1.57 3.18 18.62
CA GLN A 13 2.33 3.46 17.40
C GLN A 13 1.66 4.67 16.71
N ASN A 14 2.46 5.61 16.19
CA ASN A 14 1.94 6.80 15.49
C ASN A 14 0.87 6.40 14.44
N ASN A 15 -0.39 6.65 14.77
CA ASN A 15 -1.53 6.34 13.92
C ASN A 15 -1.87 7.57 13.08
N GLU A 16 -1.64 7.46 11.77
CA GLU A 16 -1.92 8.51 10.80
C GLU A 16 -3.19 8.16 10.01
N ILE A 17 -4.06 9.14 9.83
CA ILE A 17 -5.37 8.97 9.16
C ILE A 17 -5.55 10.12 8.17
N ILE A 18 -6.01 9.80 6.97
CA ILE A 18 -6.50 10.77 5.99
C ILE A 18 -8.01 10.92 6.19
N PHE A 19 -8.46 12.13 6.47
CA PHE A 19 -9.87 12.48 6.46
C PHE A 19 -10.29 12.98 5.08
N LYS A 20 -11.35 12.41 4.51
CA LYS A 20 -11.92 12.85 3.23
C LYS A 20 -13.35 13.32 3.44
N ASN A 21 -13.65 14.50 2.89
CA ASN A 21 -14.97 15.10 2.82
C ASN A 21 -15.21 15.56 1.38
N GLY A 22 -16.32 15.09 0.80
CA GLY A 22 -16.69 15.32 -0.61
C GLY A 22 -16.52 14.10 -1.51
N ASP A 23 -15.82 13.06 -1.06
CA ASP A 23 -15.60 11.81 -1.80
C ASP A 23 -16.43 10.67 -1.20
N ASP A 24 -17.11 9.90 -2.05
CA ASP A 24 -17.83 8.69 -1.63
C ASP A 24 -16.88 7.49 -1.54
N LEU A 25 -16.51 7.12 -0.31
CA LEU A 25 -15.58 6.03 -0.01
C LEU A 25 -16.22 4.64 0.06
N ARG A 26 -17.52 4.50 -0.25
CA ARG A 26 -18.19 3.18 -0.17
C ARG A 26 -17.59 2.16 -1.14
N GLN A 27 -17.19 2.61 -2.34
CA GLN A 27 -16.58 1.73 -3.34
C GLN A 27 -15.15 1.31 -2.94
N ASP A 28 -14.33 2.24 -2.45
CA ASP A 28 -12.99 1.94 -1.92
C ASP A 28 -13.07 0.95 -0.75
N MET A 29 -14.00 1.18 0.18
CA MET A 29 -14.24 0.31 1.34
C MET A 29 -14.61 -1.11 0.90
N LEU A 30 -15.55 -1.27 -0.04
CA LEU A 30 -15.92 -2.59 -0.57
C LEU A 30 -14.74 -3.27 -1.27
N THR A 31 -13.98 -2.52 -2.07
CA THR A 31 -12.83 -3.04 -2.82
C THR A 31 -11.76 -3.59 -1.87
N LEU A 32 -11.41 -2.83 -0.83
CA LEU A 32 -10.43 -3.25 0.17
C LEU A 32 -10.90 -4.46 0.99
N GLN A 33 -12.20 -4.55 1.28
CA GLN A 33 -12.78 -5.73 1.93
C GLN A 33 -12.65 -6.98 1.04
N ILE A 34 -12.91 -6.87 -0.27
CA ILE A 34 -12.75 -8.01 -1.18
C ILE A 34 -11.28 -8.41 -1.29
N ILE A 35 -10.36 -7.44 -1.39
CA ILE A 35 -8.91 -7.73 -1.40
C ILE A 35 -8.49 -8.48 -0.12
N HIS A 36 -9.01 -8.07 1.04
CA HIS A 36 -8.77 -8.78 2.30
C HIS A 36 -9.30 -10.22 2.28
N ILE A 37 -10.47 -10.46 1.68
CA ILE A 37 -11.01 -11.82 1.49
C ILE A 37 -10.12 -12.65 0.55
N MET A 38 -9.63 -12.06 -0.55
CA MET A 38 -8.73 -12.74 -1.49
C MET A 38 -7.44 -13.18 -0.80
N GLU A 39 -6.83 -12.30 0.00
CA GLU A 39 -5.64 -12.62 0.79
C GLU A 39 -5.89 -13.78 1.76
N ASN A 40 -6.99 -13.74 2.51
CA ASN A 40 -7.35 -14.84 3.42
C ASN A 40 -7.54 -16.16 2.68
N ILE A 41 -8.13 -16.15 1.47
CA ILE A 41 -8.29 -17.36 0.65
C ILE A 41 -6.91 -17.91 0.22
N TRP A 42 -6.00 -17.06 -0.24
CA TRP A 42 -4.66 -17.46 -0.66
C TRP A 42 -3.85 -18.00 0.51
N GLN A 43 -3.86 -17.34 1.67
CA GLN A 43 -3.19 -17.80 2.88
C GLN A 43 -3.70 -19.17 3.33
N ASN A 44 -5.02 -19.41 3.26
CA ASN A 44 -5.62 -20.72 3.58
C ASN A 44 -5.17 -21.83 2.62
N GLN A 45 -4.68 -21.50 1.42
CA GLN A 45 -4.09 -22.43 0.47
C GLN A 45 -2.55 -22.51 0.56
N GLY A 46 -1.95 -21.87 1.57
CA GLY A 46 -0.50 -21.83 1.76
C GLY A 46 0.23 -20.84 0.85
N LEU A 47 -0.48 -19.87 0.27
CA LEU A 47 0.08 -18.82 -0.57
C LEU A 47 -0.02 -17.47 0.15
N ASP A 48 1.08 -17.02 0.73
CA ASP A 48 1.18 -15.67 1.31
C ASP A 48 1.61 -14.68 0.23
N LEU A 49 0.66 -13.94 -0.33
CA LEU A 49 0.94 -12.93 -1.35
C LEU A 49 1.33 -11.58 -0.76
N ARG A 50 1.42 -11.45 0.57
CA ARG A 50 1.90 -10.22 1.22
C ARG A 50 1.08 -9.00 0.76
N MET A 51 -0.25 -9.16 0.75
CA MET A 51 -1.19 -8.08 0.42
C MET A 51 -1.39 -7.15 1.63
N LEU A 52 -1.57 -5.85 1.38
CA LEU A 52 -1.83 -4.86 2.43
C LEU A 52 -3.14 -4.09 2.16
N PRO A 53 -4.29 -4.69 2.47
CA PRO A 53 -5.57 -3.99 2.43
C PRO A 53 -5.68 -3.03 3.61
N TYR A 54 -5.28 -1.77 3.41
CA TYR A 54 -5.35 -0.72 4.43
C TYR A 54 -6.81 -0.38 4.80
N GLY A 55 -7.01 0.20 5.99
CA GLY A 55 -8.31 0.58 6.47
C GLY A 55 -8.95 1.71 5.65
N CYS A 56 -10.18 1.51 5.20
CA CYS A 56 -11.03 2.54 4.62
C CYS A 56 -12.42 2.43 5.24
N LEU A 57 -12.96 3.54 5.75
CA LEU A 57 -14.27 3.57 6.40
C LEU A 57 -15.06 4.79 5.95
N SER A 58 -16.20 4.55 5.31
CA SER A 58 -17.24 5.55 5.12
C SER A 58 -18.01 5.73 6.44
N ILE A 59 -18.14 6.98 6.89
CA ILE A 59 -18.77 7.32 8.18
C ILE A 59 -20.02 8.20 8.01
N GLY A 60 -20.29 8.68 6.81
CA GLY A 60 -21.42 9.56 6.49
C GLY A 60 -21.52 9.82 4.99
N ASP A 61 -22.41 10.74 4.62
CA ASP A 61 -22.62 11.14 3.23
C ASP A 61 -21.37 11.80 2.66
N CYS A 62 -20.70 11.14 1.71
CA CYS A 62 -19.43 11.55 1.11
C CYS A 62 -18.34 11.94 2.13
N VAL A 63 -18.35 11.30 3.30
CA VAL A 63 -17.36 11.52 4.37
C VAL A 63 -16.82 10.19 4.85
N GLY A 64 -15.50 10.12 5.03
CA GLY A 64 -14.85 8.94 5.58
C GLY A 64 -13.39 9.15 5.92
N ARG A 65 -12.75 8.05 6.33
CA ARG A 65 -11.35 8.02 6.72
C ARG A 65 -10.60 6.91 6.00
N ILE A 66 -9.34 7.16 5.71
CA ILE A 66 -8.41 6.19 5.12
C ILE A 66 -7.19 6.10 6.04
N GLU A 67 -6.79 4.88 6.37
CA GLU A 67 -5.56 4.60 7.11
C GLU A 67 -4.34 4.99 6.28
N VAL A 68 -3.39 5.70 6.87
CA VAL A 68 -2.12 6.01 6.22
C VAL A 68 -1.17 4.84 6.38
N VAL A 69 -0.74 4.27 5.26
CA VAL A 69 0.37 3.32 5.28
C VAL A 69 1.68 4.09 5.36
N ARG A 70 2.29 4.05 6.55
CA ARG A 70 3.58 4.71 6.82
C ARG A 70 4.70 4.14 5.95
N ASP A 71 5.66 5.00 5.65
CA ASP A 71 6.84 4.71 4.82
C ASP A 71 6.49 4.23 3.40
N SER A 72 5.31 4.60 2.90
CA SER A 72 4.88 4.31 1.53
C SER A 72 5.18 5.48 0.59
N HIS A 73 5.50 5.17 -0.65
CA HIS A 73 5.75 6.15 -1.70
C HIS A 73 5.06 5.70 -2.99
N THR A 74 4.41 6.62 -3.68
CA THR A 74 3.93 6.36 -5.04
C THR A 74 5.10 6.06 -5.97
N ILE A 75 4.88 5.23 -6.99
CA ILE A 75 5.89 4.98 -8.04
C ILE A 75 6.36 6.29 -8.68
N MET A 76 5.44 7.25 -8.84
CA MET A 76 5.75 8.59 -9.34
C MET A 76 6.74 9.32 -8.43
N GLN A 77 6.52 9.33 -7.11
CA GLN A 77 7.45 9.94 -6.15
C GLN A 77 8.83 9.27 -6.21
N ILE A 78 8.90 7.95 -6.44
CA ILE A 78 10.17 7.22 -6.58
C ILE A 78 10.90 7.64 -7.85
N GLN A 79 10.20 7.73 -8.99
CA GLN A 79 10.76 8.13 -10.28
C GLN A 79 11.23 9.59 -10.27
N CYS A 80 10.46 10.49 -9.66
CA CYS A 80 10.78 11.92 -9.59
C CYS A 80 11.94 12.25 -8.64
N LYS A 81 12.30 11.36 -7.69
CA LYS A 81 13.46 11.56 -6.79
C LYS A 81 14.81 11.59 -7.54
N GLY A 82 14.85 11.19 -8.81
CA GLY A 82 16.02 11.35 -9.70
C GLY A 82 16.23 12.78 -10.27
N GLY A 83 15.43 13.76 -9.85
CA GLY A 83 15.50 15.15 -10.34
C GLY A 83 15.15 15.29 -11.83
N LEU A 84 15.66 16.33 -12.50
CA LEU A 84 15.43 16.59 -13.94
C LEU A 84 15.83 15.39 -14.82
N LYS A 85 16.81 14.58 -14.38
CA LYS A 85 17.24 13.35 -15.07
C LYS A 85 16.25 12.19 -14.85
N GLY A 86 15.66 12.05 -13.67
CA GLY A 86 14.63 11.03 -13.38
C GLY A 86 13.29 11.29 -14.08
N ALA A 87 12.94 12.56 -14.32
CA ALA A 87 11.75 12.93 -15.10
C ALA A 87 11.90 12.66 -16.61
N LEU A 88 13.14 12.69 -17.13
CA LEU A 88 13.47 12.41 -18.54
C LEU A 88 13.81 10.94 -18.79
N GLN A 89 14.29 10.22 -17.78
CA GLN A 89 14.44 8.78 -17.76
C GLN A 89 13.33 8.15 -16.91
N PHE A 90 12.15 7.96 -17.51
CA PHE A 90 11.20 6.92 -17.09
C PHE A 90 11.84 5.53 -17.34
N SER A 91 12.99 5.26 -16.70
CA SER A 91 13.65 3.98 -16.80
C SER A 91 12.97 3.03 -15.83
N SER A 92 12.55 1.86 -16.32
CA SER A 92 12.05 0.77 -15.47
C SER A 92 13.05 0.38 -14.38
N HIS A 93 14.33 0.73 -14.58
CA HIS A 93 15.43 0.46 -13.66
C HIS A 93 15.43 1.35 -12.41
N THR A 94 14.73 2.48 -12.40
CA THR A 94 14.73 3.42 -11.27
C THR A 94 14.07 2.82 -10.02
N LEU A 95 12.99 2.06 -10.17
CA LEU A 95 12.33 1.38 -9.05
C LEU A 95 13.23 0.28 -8.47
N HIS A 96 13.81 -0.54 -9.35
CA HIS A 96 14.75 -1.59 -8.96
C HIS A 96 15.98 -1.01 -8.24
N GLN A 97 16.59 0.05 -8.78
CA GLN A 97 17.71 0.73 -8.12
C GLN A 97 17.32 1.36 -6.78
N TRP A 98 16.09 1.89 -6.67
CA TRP A 98 15.60 2.44 -5.42
C TRP A 98 15.40 1.36 -4.35
N LEU A 99 14.87 0.18 -4.72
CA LEU A 99 14.79 -0.99 -3.84
C LEU A 99 16.19 -1.45 -3.40
N LYS A 100 17.13 -1.62 -4.34
CA LYS A 100 18.53 -1.98 -4.06
C LYS A 100 19.27 -0.96 -3.20
N GLY A 101 18.99 0.32 -3.40
CA GLY A 101 19.63 1.41 -2.63
C GLY A 101 19.19 1.44 -1.17
N LYS A 102 18.05 0.81 -0.85
CA LYS A 102 17.47 0.77 0.49
C LYS A 102 17.72 -0.54 1.22
N ASN A 103 17.93 -1.62 0.49
CA ASN A 103 18.23 -2.95 1.03
C ASN A 103 19.67 -3.35 0.69
N LYS A 104 20.55 -3.51 1.69
CA LYS A 104 21.95 -3.92 1.48
C LYS A 104 22.15 -5.39 1.84
N GLY A 105 22.83 -6.16 0.99
CA GLY A 105 23.17 -7.57 1.25
C GLY A 105 21.98 -8.51 1.02
N GLU A 106 21.84 -9.55 1.85
CA GLU A 106 20.76 -10.57 1.77
C GLU A 106 19.34 -10.00 1.90
N ILE A 107 19.21 -8.75 2.37
CA ILE A 107 17.94 -8.00 2.48
C ILE A 107 17.40 -7.63 1.07
N ASP A 108 18.26 -7.57 0.06
CA ASP A 108 17.87 -7.24 -1.32
C ASP A 108 16.96 -8.33 -1.93
N ASP A 109 17.34 -9.59 -1.78
CA ASP A 109 16.60 -10.73 -2.34
C ASP A 109 15.22 -10.88 -1.65
N ALA A 110 15.17 -10.72 -0.33
CA ALA A 110 13.90 -10.76 0.42
C ALA A 110 12.94 -9.64 0.00
N ALA A 111 13.45 -8.43 -0.26
CA ALA A 111 12.64 -7.32 -0.71
C ALA A 111 12.11 -7.51 -2.14
N ILE A 112 12.91 -8.12 -3.02
CA ILE A 112 12.49 -8.47 -4.39
C ILE A 112 11.44 -9.59 -4.37
N ASP A 113 11.63 -10.62 -3.56
CA ASP A 113 10.64 -11.71 -3.40
C ASP A 113 9.32 -11.17 -2.88
N LEU A 114 9.38 -10.30 -1.87
CA LEU A 114 8.21 -9.63 -1.32
C LEU A 114 7.48 -8.79 -2.37
N PHE A 115 8.21 -7.95 -3.10
CA PHE A 115 7.66 -7.17 -4.20
C PHE A 115 6.99 -8.07 -5.25
N THR A 116 7.60 -9.23 -5.54
CA THR A 116 7.06 -10.17 -6.53
C THR A 116 5.75 -10.81 -6.08
N HIS A 117 5.67 -11.27 -4.83
CA HIS A 117 4.46 -11.89 -4.26
C HIS A 117 3.28 -10.92 -4.25
N SER A 118 3.52 -9.72 -3.73
CA SER A 118 2.52 -8.67 -3.61
C SER A 118 2.11 -8.09 -4.97
N CYS A 119 3.05 -7.89 -5.88
CA CYS A 119 2.75 -7.53 -7.26
C CYS A 119 1.84 -8.60 -7.92
N ALA A 120 2.15 -9.89 -7.75
CA ALA A 120 1.31 -10.97 -8.29
C ALA A 120 -0.12 -10.96 -7.69
N GLY A 121 -0.24 -10.73 -6.39
CA GLY A 121 -1.53 -10.60 -5.71
C GLY A 121 -2.35 -9.41 -6.20
N TYR A 122 -1.77 -8.21 -6.25
CA TYR A 122 -2.47 -7.01 -6.73
C TYR A 122 -2.77 -7.05 -8.23
N CYS A 123 -1.89 -7.63 -9.06
CA CYS A 123 -2.19 -7.85 -10.48
C CYS A 123 -3.40 -8.77 -10.66
N THR A 124 -3.47 -9.85 -9.89
CA THR A 124 -4.59 -10.80 -9.94
C THR A 124 -5.87 -10.16 -9.40
N ALA A 125 -5.81 -9.47 -8.27
CA ALA A 125 -6.96 -8.79 -7.66
C ALA A 125 -7.54 -7.69 -8.56
N THR A 126 -6.69 -6.81 -9.09
CA THR A 126 -7.12 -5.72 -9.99
C THR A 126 -7.73 -6.25 -11.28
N PHE A 127 -7.19 -7.34 -11.84
CA PHE A 127 -7.77 -7.99 -13.01
C PHE A 127 -9.16 -8.58 -12.73
N ILE A 128 -9.31 -9.36 -11.65
CA ILE A 128 -10.58 -10.00 -11.29
C ILE A 128 -11.66 -8.96 -10.96
N LEU A 129 -11.29 -7.91 -10.24
CA LEU A 129 -12.22 -6.85 -9.80
C LEU A 129 -12.47 -5.78 -10.88
N GLY A 130 -11.72 -5.81 -11.98
CA GLY A 130 -11.83 -4.80 -13.04
C GLY A 130 -11.40 -3.40 -12.60
N ILE A 131 -10.41 -3.29 -11.71
CA ILE A 131 -9.93 -1.99 -11.21
C ILE A 131 -9.09 -1.32 -12.31
N GLY A 132 -9.67 -0.29 -12.92
CA GLY A 132 -9.04 0.53 -13.96
C GLY A 132 -8.17 1.67 -13.42
N ASP A 133 -7.80 2.58 -14.33
CA ASP A 133 -7.06 3.82 -14.06
C ASP A 133 -5.74 3.62 -13.27
N ARG A 134 -5.06 2.50 -13.50
CA ARG A 134 -3.77 2.20 -12.85
C ARG A 134 -2.64 3.02 -13.48
N HIS A 135 -2.01 3.88 -12.69
CA HIS A 135 -0.90 4.74 -13.11
C HIS A 135 0.07 5.02 -11.95
N ASN A 136 1.26 5.56 -12.23
CA ASN A 136 2.34 5.64 -11.22
C ASN A 136 2.02 6.50 -9.98
N SER A 137 0.99 7.35 -10.00
CA SER A 137 0.56 8.14 -8.84
C SER A 137 -0.45 7.45 -7.92
N ASN A 138 -1.02 6.29 -8.30
CA ASN A 138 -1.95 5.52 -7.46
C ASN A 138 -1.51 4.05 -7.25
N VAL A 139 -0.24 3.76 -7.51
CA VAL A 139 0.47 2.53 -7.13
C VAL A 139 1.54 2.95 -6.12
N MET A 140 1.65 2.27 -4.99
CA MET A 140 2.54 2.63 -3.89
C MET A 140 3.47 1.47 -3.50
N VAL A 141 4.65 1.82 -3.02
CA VAL A 141 5.64 0.86 -2.51
C VAL A 141 5.96 1.23 -1.08
N LYS A 142 5.87 0.26 -0.16
CA LYS A 142 6.32 0.43 1.22
C LYS A 142 7.82 0.15 1.32
N MET A 143 8.51 0.97 2.09
CA MET A 143 9.97 1.00 2.22
C MET A 143 10.57 -0.03 3.17
N MET A 144 9.77 -0.70 3.98
CA MET A 144 10.26 -1.42 5.16
C MET A 144 9.50 -2.73 5.31
N ASP A 145 10.26 -3.81 5.52
CA ASP A 145 9.87 -5.16 5.94
C ASP A 145 8.36 -5.39 5.92
N ASP A 146 7.82 -5.80 4.76
CA ASP A 146 6.74 -6.80 4.63
C ASP A 146 5.66 -6.58 3.55
N TYR A 147 5.52 -5.46 2.80
CA TYR A 147 4.39 -5.31 1.83
C TYR A 147 4.59 -4.37 0.61
N PHE A 148 3.77 -4.51 -0.45
CA PHE A 148 3.54 -3.57 -1.58
C PHE A 148 2.04 -3.21 -1.66
N ILE A 149 1.66 -2.06 -2.24
CA ILE A 149 0.27 -1.55 -2.29
C ILE A 149 -0.14 -1.06 -3.69
#